data_AF-A0A7C9CRQ9-F1
#
_entry.id   AF-A0A7C9CRQ9-F1
#
_cell.length_a   1.000
_cell.length_b   1.000
_cell.length_c   1.000
_cell.angle_alpha   90.00
_cell.angle_beta   90.00
_cell.angle_gamma   90.00
#
_symmetry.space_group_name_H-M   'P 1'
#
loop_
_entity.id
_entity.type
_entity.pdbx_description
1 polymer ?
#
loop_
_entity_poly.entity_id
_entity_poly.type
_entity_poly.pdbx_seq_one_letter_code
_entity_poly.pdbx_strand_id
1 'polypeptide(L)'
;FASLIAIPVQNFFFGIAGGKLIRRVRFMTFEKVVHQEIRWFDDPANSSGAIGARLSTDASSIKRLVGDQLALITQNIATVVAGLVIAFTANWILALIILAVAPLMFVQGYLQGKFMKGFSADAKLMYEDASQVANDAVGSIRTVASFCAEKKVMDLYQKKCEA
;
A
#
# COMPACT_ATOMS: atom_id res chain seq x y z
N PHE A 1 -28.64 -0.72 -19.72
CA PHE A 1 -29.53 -1.36 -18.73
C PHE A 1 -28.88 -2.54 -18.02
N ALA A 2 -28.33 -3.54 -18.72
CA ALA A 2 -27.66 -4.68 -18.08
C ALA A 2 -26.44 -4.28 -17.21
N SER A 3 -25.59 -3.37 -17.69
CA SER A 3 -24.43 -2.86 -16.92
C SER A 3 -24.83 -2.08 -15.65
N LEU A 4 -25.93 -1.32 -15.72
CA LEU A 4 -26.47 -0.56 -14.59
C LEU A 4 -26.88 -1.47 -13.43
N ILE A 5 -27.30 -2.70 -13.73
CA ILE A 5 -27.73 -3.70 -12.74
C ILE A 5 -26.55 -4.60 -12.34
N ALA A 6 -25.72 -5.03 -13.29
CA ALA A 6 -24.64 -5.99 -13.04
C ALA A 6 -23.56 -5.45 -12.09
N ILE A 7 -23.15 -4.18 -12.25
CA ILE A 7 -22.10 -3.56 -11.44
C ILE A 7 -22.50 -3.47 -9.95
N PRO A 8 -23.65 -2.91 -9.57
CA PRO A 8 -24.05 -2.85 -8.16
C PRO A 8 -24.29 -4.24 -7.56
N VAL A 9 -24.84 -5.19 -8.34
CA VAL A 9 -25.05 -6.57 -7.89
C VAL A 9 -23.71 -7.25 -7.60
N GLN A 10 -22.72 -7.12 -8.49
CA GLN A 10 -21.37 -7.64 -8.28
C GLN A 10 -20.76 -7.05 -7.00
N ASN A 11 -20.77 -5.73 -6.85
CA ASN A 11 -20.22 -5.06 -5.67
C ASN A 11 -20.95 -5.48 -4.38
N PHE A 12 -22.25 -5.71 -4.44
CA PHE A 12 -23.04 -6.18 -3.31
C PHE A 12 -22.63 -7.60 -2.88
N PHE A 13 -22.50 -8.54 -3.82
CA PHE A 13 -22.05 -9.91 -3.52
C PHE A 13 -20.62 -9.94 -2.98
N PHE A 14 -19.69 -9.21 -3.60
CA PHE A 14 -18.31 -9.10 -3.10
C PHE A 14 -18.25 -8.38 -1.74
N GLY A 15 -19.11 -7.39 -1.50
CA GLY A 15 -19.26 -6.74 -0.21
C GLY A 15 -19.72 -7.69 0.89
N ILE A 16 -20.70 -8.56 0.62
CA ILE A 16 -21.16 -9.59 1.56
C ILE A 16 -20.04 -10.61 1.82
N ALA A 17 -19.39 -11.11 0.77
CA ALA A 17 -18.30 -12.07 0.88
C ALA A 17 -17.13 -11.49 1.70
N GLY A 18 -16.74 -10.24 1.42
CA GLY A 18 -15.72 -9.52 2.17
C GLY A 18 -16.12 -9.30 3.63
N GLY A 19 -17.39 -8.97 3.90
CA GLY A 19 -17.96 -8.87 5.24
C GLY A 19 -17.88 -10.17 6.04
N LYS A 20 -18.17 -11.31 5.40
CA LYS A 20 -18.10 -12.64 6.03
C LYS A 20 -16.66 -13.06 6.30
N LEU A 21 -15.76 -12.81 5.34
CA LEU A 21 -14.33 -13.08 5.50
C LEU A 21 -13.74 -12.27 6.65
N ILE A 22 -14.06 -10.97 6.73
CA ILE A 22 -13.48 -10.14 7.78
C ILE A 22 -13.97 -10.53 9.17
N ARG A 23 -15.25 -10.90 9.30
CA ARG A 23 -15.78 -11.43 10.56
C ARG A 23 -15.01 -12.67 11.01
N ARG A 24 -14.71 -13.58 10.07
CA ARG A 24 -13.95 -14.80 10.35
C ARG A 24 -12.51 -14.50 10.77
N VAL A 25 -11.83 -13.60 10.05
CA VAL A 25 -10.45 -13.18 10.39
C VAL A 25 -10.42 -12.55 11.79
N ARG A 26 -11.31 -11.59 12.08
CA ARG A 26 -11.39 -10.96 13.42
C ARG A 26 -11.61 -11.98 14.53
N PHE A 27 -12.50 -12.95 14.32
CA PHE A 27 -12.76 -13.99 15.31
C PHE A 27 -11.53 -14.86 15.56
N MET A 28 -10.90 -15.38 14.50
CA MET A 28 -9.70 -16.23 14.63
C MET A 28 -8.53 -15.48 15.27
N THR A 29 -8.31 -14.21 14.90
CA THR A 29 -7.23 -13.41 15.49
C THR A 29 -7.51 -13.14 16.97
N PHE A 30 -8.74 -12.75 17.32
CA PHE A 30 -9.10 -12.52 18.72
C PHE A 30 -8.99 -13.80 19.56
N GLU A 31 -9.47 -14.92 19.04
CA GLU A 31 -9.33 -16.24 19.68
C GLU A 31 -7.86 -16.56 19.97
N LYS A 32 -6.95 -16.34 19.00
CA LYS A 32 -5.52 -16.59 19.20
C LYS A 32 -4.86 -15.62 20.17
N VAL A 33 -5.28 -14.35 20.19
CA VAL A 33 -4.75 -13.34 21.12
C VAL A 33 -5.14 -13.67 22.57
N VAL A 34 -6.36 -14.16 22.83
CA VAL A 34 -6.79 -14.49 24.20
C VAL A 34 -6.01 -15.69 24.78
N HIS A 35 -5.50 -16.58 23.94
CA HIS A 35 -4.70 -17.75 24.35
C HIS A 35 -3.19 -17.47 24.42
N GLN A 36 -2.74 -16.22 24.26
CA GLN A 36 -1.32 -15.86 24.40
C GLN A 36 -0.87 -15.85 25.87
N GLU A 37 0.43 -16.08 26.08
CA GLU A 37 1.03 -16.05 27.42
C GLU A 37 1.05 -14.63 28.01
N ILE A 38 0.95 -14.49 29.34
CA ILE A 38 0.99 -13.17 30.00
C ILE A 38 2.26 -12.40 29.62
N ARG A 39 3.40 -13.10 29.50
CA ARG A 39 4.69 -12.50 29.12
C ARG A 39 4.67 -11.81 27.75
N TRP A 40 3.78 -12.24 26.85
CA TRP A 40 3.61 -11.60 25.55
C TRP A 40 2.94 -10.22 25.66
N PHE A 41 2.06 -10.05 26.65
CA PHE A 41 1.39 -8.78 26.96
C PHE A 41 2.25 -7.82 27.79
N ASP A 42 3.36 -8.28 28.38
CA ASP A 42 4.31 -7.43 29.10
C ASP A 42 5.10 -6.51 28.17
N ASP A 43 5.17 -6.82 26.87
CA ASP A 43 5.75 -5.93 25.86
C ASP A 43 4.83 -4.71 25.65
N PRO A 44 5.30 -3.47 25.85
CA PRO A 44 4.51 -2.25 25.63
C PRO A 44 3.92 -2.15 24.21
N ALA A 45 4.55 -2.80 23.21
CA ALA A 45 4.01 -2.87 21.85
C ALA A 45 2.75 -3.76 21.72
N ASN A 46 2.55 -4.71 22.65
CA ASN A 46 1.45 -5.67 22.68
C ASN A 46 0.42 -5.36 23.77
N SER A 47 0.30 -4.09 24.16
CA SER A 47 -0.78 -3.69 25.06
C SER A 47 -2.16 -4.02 24.46
N SER A 48 -3.14 -4.31 25.31
CA SER A 48 -4.51 -4.64 24.90
C SER A 48 -5.13 -3.57 24.00
N GLY A 49 -4.84 -2.29 24.27
CA GLY A 49 -5.25 -1.16 23.44
C GLY A 49 -4.58 -1.13 22.06
N ALA A 50 -3.27 -1.38 22.00
CA ALA A 50 -2.51 -1.42 20.74
C ALA A 50 -2.98 -2.56 19.83
N ILE A 51 -3.26 -3.75 20.40
CA ILE A 51 -3.76 -4.90 19.64
C ILE A 51 -5.17 -4.64 19.11
N GLY A 52 -6.06 -4.06 19.93
CA GLY A 52 -7.40 -3.69 19.50
C GLY A 52 -7.39 -2.69 18.34
N ALA A 53 -6.51 -1.68 18.43
CA ALA A 53 -6.32 -0.70 17.36
C ALA A 53 -5.78 -1.35 16.08
N ARG A 54 -4.75 -2.20 16.17
CA ARG A 54 -4.21 -2.96 15.04
C ARG A 54 -5.25 -3.86 14.40
N LEU A 55 -5.98 -4.64 15.19
CA LEU A 55 -7.03 -5.53 14.69
C LEU A 55 -8.15 -4.77 13.98
N SER A 56 -8.47 -3.56 14.43
CA SER A 56 -9.45 -2.70 13.75
C SER A 56 -8.93 -2.19 12.41
N THR A 57 -7.68 -1.71 12.37
CA THR A 57 -7.01 -1.16 11.18
C THR A 57 -6.71 -2.24 10.13
N ASP A 58 -6.20 -3.39 10.55
CA ASP A 58 -5.94 -4.52 9.64
C ASP A 58 -7.26 -5.01 9.05
N ALA A 59 -8.32 -5.04 9.87
CA ALA A 59 -9.62 -5.45 9.41
C ALA A 59 -10.26 -4.50 8.39
N SER A 60 -10.16 -3.19 8.60
CA SER A 60 -10.65 -2.21 7.63
C SER A 60 -9.85 -2.28 6.33
N SER A 61 -8.53 -2.50 6.43
CA SER A 61 -7.64 -2.67 5.28
C SER A 61 -7.99 -3.92 4.47
N ILE A 62 -8.15 -5.08 5.13
CA ILE A 62 -8.57 -6.33 4.48
C ILE A 62 -9.94 -6.19 3.85
N LYS A 63 -10.91 -5.55 4.53
CA LYS A 63 -12.25 -5.32 3.97
C LYS A 63 -12.17 -4.52 2.67
N ARG A 64 -11.36 -3.45 2.64
CA ARG A 64 -11.19 -2.62 1.45
C ARG A 64 -10.52 -3.40 0.31
N LEU A 65 -9.50 -4.19 0.62
CA LEU A 65 -8.83 -5.05 -0.37
C LEU A 65 -9.76 -6.12 -0.96
N VAL A 66 -10.57 -6.77 -0.12
CA VAL A 66 -11.42 -7.89 -0.54
C VAL A 66 -12.73 -7.42 -1.16
N GLY A 67 -13.32 -6.33 -0.66
CA GLY A 67 -14.59 -5.81 -1.16
C GLY A 67 -14.44 -5.16 -2.54
N ASP A 68 -13.67 -4.07 -2.60
CA ASP A 68 -13.60 -3.24 -3.81
C ASP A 68 -12.55 -3.77 -4.79
N GLN A 69 -11.39 -4.20 -4.28
CA GLN A 69 -10.27 -4.54 -5.16
C GLN A 69 -10.45 -5.88 -5.87
N LEU A 70 -11.03 -6.90 -5.21
CA LEU A 70 -11.33 -8.17 -5.90
C LEU A 70 -12.42 -8.02 -6.96
N ALA A 71 -13.42 -7.17 -6.71
CA ALA A 71 -14.46 -6.89 -7.71
C ALA A 71 -13.85 -6.26 -8.97
N LEU A 72 -12.99 -5.26 -8.79
CA LEU A 72 -12.26 -4.62 -9.88
C LEU A 72 -11.32 -5.59 -10.61
N ILE A 73 -10.55 -6.41 -9.87
CA ILE A 73 -9.65 -7.40 -10.47
C ILE A 73 -10.44 -8.40 -11.33
N THR A 74 -11.55 -8.91 -10.81
CA THR A 74 -12.41 -9.86 -11.52
C THR A 74 -12.98 -9.23 -12.79
N GLN A 75 -13.43 -7.97 -12.72
CA GLN A 75 -13.92 -7.23 -13.88
C GLN A 75 -12.83 -7.00 -14.93
N ASN A 76 -11.62 -6.64 -14.51
CA ASN A 76 -10.50 -6.42 -15.42
C ASN A 76 -10.09 -7.73 -16.12
N ILE A 77 -10.04 -8.84 -15.39
CA ILE A 77 -9.76 -10.16 -15.98
C ILE A 77 -10.84 -10.52 -17.00
N ALA A 78 -12.13 -10.36 -16.65
CA ALA A 78 -13.22 -10.64 -17.58
C ALA A 78 -13.14 -9.77 -18.85
N THR A 79 -12.80 -8.48 -18.71
CA THR A 79 -12.61 -7.56 -19.83
C THR A 79 -11.45 -7.98 -20.73
N VAL A 80 -10.32 -8.38 -20.14
CA VAL A 80 -9.16 -8.86 -20.91
C VAL A 80 -9.49 -10.14 -21.66
N VAL A 81 -10.16 -11.10 -21.01
CA VAL A 81 -10.56 -12.37 -21.64
C VAL A 81 -11.56 -12.12 -22.78
N ALA A 82 -12.60 -11.32 -22.54
CA ALA A 82 -13.58 -10.98 -23.57
C ALA A 82 -12.92 -10.23 -24.75
N GLY A 83 -12.02 -9.28 -24.45
CA GLY A 83 -11.27 -8.54 -25.46
C GLY A 83 -10.39 -9.45 -26.31
N LEU A 84 -9.70 -10.43 -25.70
CA LEU A 84 -8.91 -11.42 -26.43
C LEU A 84 -9.80 -12.29 -27.33
N VAL A 85 -10.92 -12.81 -26.82
CA VAL A 85 -11.85 -13.63 -27.61
C VAL A 85 -12.38 -12.86 -28.82
N ILE A 86 -12.80 -11.61 -28.63
CA ILE A 86 -13.27 -10.74 -29.71
C ILE A 86 -12.15 -10.47 -30.73
N ALA A 87 -10.94 -10.16 -30.27
CA ALA A 87 -9.79 -9.90 -31.13
C ALA A 87 -9.44 -11.12 -32.01
N PHE A 88 -9.39 -12.32 -31.42
CA PHE A 88 -9.13 -13.56 -32.16
C PHE A 88 -10.24 -13.91 -33.16
N THR A 89 -11.50 -13.60 -32.81
CA THR A 89 -12.65 -13.86 -33.69
C THR A 89 -12.68 -12.91 -34.90
N ALA A 90 -12.30 -11.65 -34.72
CA ALA A 90 -12.35 -10.65 -35.78
C ALA A 90 -11.21 -10.83 -36.80
N ASN A 91 -9.96 -10.86 -36.34
CA ASN A 91 -8.81 -11.09 -37.20
C ASN A 91 -7.62 -11.61 -36.38
N TRP A 92 -7.32 -12.90 -36.54
CA TRP A 92 -6.26 -13.57 -35.80
C TRP A 92 -4.85 -12.99 -36.07
N ILE A 93 -4.61 -12.39 -37.25
CA ILE A 93 -3.33 -11.75 -37.59
C ILE A 93 -3.17 -10.45 -36.79
N LEU A 94 -4.22 -9.63 -36.72
CA LEU A 94 -4.19 -8.38 -35.96
C LEU A 94 -4.07 -8.64 -34.46
N ALA A 95 -4.75 -9.68 -33.96
CA ALA A 95 -4.67 -10.10 -32.56
C ALA A 95 -3.25 -10.52 -32.16
N LEU A 96 -2.53 -11.27 -33.02
CA LEU A 96 -1.14 -11.67 -32.76
C LEU A 96 -0.19 -10.48 -32.69
N ILE A 97 -0.39 -9.45 -33.52
CA ILE A 97 0.43 -8.23 -33.46
C ILE A 97 0.23 -7.51 -32.12
N ILE A 98 -1.02 -7.37 -31.67
CA ILE A 98 -1.32 -6.73 -30.36
C ILE A 98 -0.71 -7.56 -29.22
N LEU A 99 -0.80 -8.88 -29.30
CA LEU A 99 -0.20 -9.78 -28.31
C LEU A 99 1.33 -9.67 -28.27
N ALA A 100 1.98 -9.42 -29.41
CA ALA A 100 3.42 -9.19 -29.49
C ALA A 100 3.85 -7.83 -28.91
N VAL A 101 3.00 -6.80 -29.01
CA VAL A 101 3.27 -5.46 -28.44
C VAL A 101 2.95 -5.38 -26.95
N ALA A 102 1.98 -6.18 -26.46
CA ALA A 102 1.60 -6.25 -25.05
C ALA A 102 2.77 -6.45 -24.05
N PRO A 103 3.74 -7.37 -24.26
CA PRO A 103 4.88 -7.51 -23.35
C PRO A 103 5.80 -6.30 -23.36
N LEU A 104 5.94 -5.58 -24.48
CA LEU A 104 6.77 -4.38 -24.55
C LEU A 104 6.18 -3.26 -23.68
N MET A 105 4.86 -3.08 -23.73
CA MET A 105 4.12 -2.17 -22.83
C MET A 105 4.28 -2.58 -21.37
N PHE A 106 4.20 -3.87 -21.06
CA PHE A 106 4.36 -4.38 -19.70
C PHE A 106 5.78 -4.13 -19.17
N VAL A 107 6.82 -4.36 -19.98
CA VAL A 107 8.22 -4.09 -19.61
C VAL A 107 8.43 -2.61 -19.35
N GLN A 108 7.91 -1.73 -20.22
CA GLN A 108 7.99 -0.28 -20.00
C GLN A 108 7.32 0.12 -18.67
N GLY A 109 6.10 -0.38 -18.40
CA GLY A 109 5.39 -0.10 -17.17
C GLY A 109 6.10 -0.65 -15.92
N TYR A 110 6.66 -1.86 -16.00
CA TYR A 110 7.45 -2.45 -14.94
C TYR A 110 8.72 -1.62 -14.64
N LEU A 111 9.42 -1.21 -15.69
CA LEU A 111 10.64 -0.41 -15.58
C LEU A 111 10.33 0.96 -14.97
N GLN A 112 9.28 1.65 -15.44
CA GLN A 112 8.82 2.90 -14.86
C GLN A 112 8.42 2.74 -13.39
N GLY A 113 7.70 1.67 -13.05
CA GLY A 113 7.34 1.36 -11.66
C GLY A 113 8.55 1.10 -10.78
N LYS A 114 9.56 0.39 -11.29
CA LYS A 114 10.82 0.14 -10.56
C LYS A 114 11.61 1.42 -10.36
N PHE A 115 11.73 2.27 -11.39
CA PHE A 115 12.39 3.57 -11.28
C PHE A 115 11.68 4.49 -10.30
N MET A 116 10.34 4.57 -10.35
CA MET A 116 9.55 5.39 -9.43
C MET A 116 9.72 4.93 -7.98
N LYS A 117 9.72 3.61 -7.72
CA LYS A 117 9.96 3.06 -6.39
C LYS A 117 11.38 3.32 -5.89
N GLY A 118 12.38 3.17 -6.76
CA GLY A 118 13.78 3.48 -6.43
C GLY A 118 13.94 4.95 -6.06
N PHE A 119 13.46 5.85 -6.91
CA PHE A 119 13.52 7.29 -6.67
C PHE A 119 12.74 7.70 -5.41
N SER A 120 11.58 7.10 -5.17
CA SER A 120 10.81 7.37 -3.93
C SER A 120 11.52 6.87 -2.68
N ALA A 121 12.27 5.76 -2.76
CA ALA A 121 13.04 5.22 -1.64
C ALA A 121 14.27 6.09 -1.33
N ASP A 122 15.00 6.52 -2.36
CA ASP A 122 16.14 7.44 -2.21
C ASP A 122 15.67 8.78 -1.66
N ALA A 123 14.62 9.37 -2.24
CA ALA A 123 14.05 10.62 -1.75
C ALA A 123 13.63 10.49 -0.28
N LYS A 124 12.97 9.38 0.10
CA LYS A 124 12.57 9.12 1.49
C LYS A 124 13.78 9.06 2.43
N LEU A 125 14.87 8.40 2.04
CA LEU A 125 16.10 8.34 2.83
C LEU A 125 16.71 9.73 3.03
N MET A 126 16.76 10.56 1.99
CA MET A 126 17.32 11.92 2.09
C MET A 126 16.46 12.81 2.99
N TYR A 127 15.14 12.70 2.88
CA TYR A 127 14.21 13.38 3.79
C TYR A 127 14.33 12.90 5.24
N GLU A 128 14.56 11.61 5.47
CA GLU A 128 14.74 11.04 6.80
C GLU A 128 16.03 11.56 7.45
N ASP A 129 17.13 11.58 6.70
CA ASP A 129 18.43 12.16 7.11
C ASP A 129 18.30 13.65 7.47
N ALA A 130 17.65 14.45 6.63
CA ALA A 130 17.44 15.87 6.88
C ALA A 130 16.55 16.10 8.12
N SER A 131 15.49 15.29 8.25
CA SER A 131 14.58 15.35 9.41
C SER A 131 15.29 14.98 10.71
N GLN A 132 16.22 14.02 10.68
CA GLN A 132 17.02 13.65 11.83
C GLN A 132 17.95 14.79 12.27
N VAL A 133 18.64 15.45 11.33
CA VAL A 133 19.48 16.62 11.64
C VAL A 133 18.66 17.74 12.28
N ALA A 134 17.46 18.00 11.78
CA ALA A 134 16.55 18.97 12.38
C ALA A 134 16.10 18.55 13.80
N ASN A 135 15.76 17.28 14.00
CA ASN A 135 15.37 16.76 15.32
C ASN A 135 16.51 16.87 16.34
N ASP A 136 17.74 16.52 15.96
CA ASP A 136 18.91 16.60 16.85
C ASP A 136 19.23 18.06 17.21
N ALA A 137 19.09 18.97 16.26
CA ALA A 137 19.27 20.41 16.46
C ALA A 137 18.23 20.99 17.44
N VAL A 138 16.95 20.64 17.27
CA VAL A 138 15.87 21.10 18.14
C VAL A 138 15.98 20.45 19.52
N GLY A 139 16.30 19.16 19.60
CA GLY A 139 16.51 18.45 20.86
C GLY A 139 17.69 19.02 21.67
N SER A 140 18.74 19.47 20.99
CA SER A 140 19.95 20.03 21.60
C SER A 140 20.02 21.57 21.52
N ILE A 141 18.87 22.25 21.45
CA ILE A 141 18.81 23.71 21.18
C ILE A 141 19.63 24.55 22.17
N ARG A 142 19.68 24.15 23.45
CA ARG A 142 20.48 24.86 24.47
C ARG A 142 21.99 24.74 24.18
N THR A 143 22.43 23.59 23.70
CA THR A 143 23.83 23.36 23.31
C THR A 143 24.17 24.13 22.05
N VAL A 144 23.32 24.09 21.03
CA VAL A 144 23.51 24.84 19.77
C VAL A 144 23.57 26.34 20.02
N ALA A 145 22.68 26.88 20.87
CA ALA A 145 22.67 28.28 21.27
C ALA A 145 23.91 28.64 22.11
N SER A 146 24.33 27.77 23.04
CA SER A 146 25.52 28.04 23.87
C SER A 146 26.83 28.10 23.09
N PHE A 147 26.94 27.38 21.98
CA PHE A 147 28.10 27.41 21.08
C PHE A 147 27.92 28.37 19.89
N CYS A 148 26.82 29.13 19.82
CA CYS A 148 26.45 29.97 18.68
C CYS A 148 26.57 29.24 17.32
N ALA A 149 26.27 27.94 17.30
CA ALA A 149 26.50 27.06 16.15
C ALA A 149 25.30 26.97 15.19
N GLU A 150 24.29 27.83 15.36
CA GLU A 150 23.02 27.82 14.62
C GLU A 150 23.25 27.89 13.09
N LYS A 151 24.15 28.78 12.64
CA LYS A 151 24.51 28.88 11.21
C LYS A 151 25.11 27.59 10.67
N LYS A 152 25.94 26.90 11.45
CA LYS A 152 26.60 25.65 11.04
C LYS A 152 25.58 24.51 10.93
N VAL A 153 24.62 24.45 11.83
CA VAL A 153 23.54 23.46 11.81
C VAL A 153 22.56 23.72 10.66
N MET A 154 22.22 24.98 10.41
CA MET A 154 21.41 25.37 9.25
C MET A 154 22.07 25.03 7.92
N ASP A 155 23.38 25.26 7.78
CA ASP A 155 24.14 24.88 6.59
C ASP A 155 24.17 23.35 6.40
N LEU A 156 24.29 22.59 7.50
CA LEU A 156 24.25 21.13 7.47
C LEU A 156 22.88 20.60 7.06
N TYR A 157 21.79 21.22 7.52
CA TYR A 157 20.43 20.90 7.10
C TYR A 157 20.20 21.23 5.63
N GLN A 158 20.61 22.42 5.18
CA GLN A 158 20.46 22.83 3.78
C GLN A 158 21.22 21.91 2.83
N LYS A 159 22.46 21.55 3.19
CA LYS A 159 23.26 20.57 2.44
C LYS A 159 22.62 19.18 2.38
N LYS A 160 21.85 18.78 3.39
CA LYS A 160 21.12 17.51 3.42
C LYS A 160 19.80 17.55 2.65
N CYS A 161 19.21 18.72 2.47
CA CYS A 161 18.01 18.91 1.64
C CYS A 161 18.31 19.13 0.16
N GLU A 162 19.51 19.62 -0.19
CA GLU A 162 19.93 19.86 -1.58
C GLU A 162 20.64 18.66 -2.23
N ALA A 163 21.13 17.72 -1.42
CA ALA A 163 21.70 16.45 -1.88
C ALA A 163 20.59 15.44 -2.19
#